data_AF-A0A4Q1C0W3-F1
#
_entry.id   AF-A0A4Q1C0W3-F1
#
_cell.length_a   1.000
_cell.length_b   1.000
_cell.length_c   1.000
_cell.angle_alpha   90.00
_cell.angle_beta   90.00
_cell.angle_gamma   90.00
#
_symmetry.space_group_name_H-M   'P 1'
#
loop_
_entity.id
_entity.type
_entity.pdbx_description
1 polymer ?
#
loop_
_entity_poly.entity_id
_entity_poly.type
_entity_poly.pdbx_seq_one_letter_code
_entity_poly.pdbx_strand_id
1 'polypeptide(L)'
;MNYKFLVVIGASLLVAACLSDKNTPTPTASGTEVVSGNSNNGSVTLPNSTSTCDTMTITFDKSVWPILQYNCTSCHSGAIISGGVDLSTYDKVISYVKNGKLYGAITHATGYSPMPSSTTRLSNCDINIIKKWIVGSYPSGSVLVNLNPTNPVNPVVTASPVVPPSNTTPTVTCDPNLVYFQQKVLPIIISNCAMSGCHDAVSRKDGVQLTDYSNIMKSVKAGDPNNSKLYKSIVRTDNERMPPPPMSPLSTDNKTAIFNWIKQGALNNSCDASASNCNTTNVSFSTTIQAILRTNCQGCHSGAVVSAGIDLSTYTNVMKVVTNGKLYGSVNHSTGFIPMPNASTKISSCEISQIKSWIDAGAKNN
;
A
#
# COMPACT_ATOMS: atom_id res chain seq x y z
N MET A 1 -53.38 -24.88 -39.15
CA MET A 1 -52.69 -25.11 -37.86
C MET A 1 -51.33 -24.40 -37.97
N ASN A 2 -51.22 -23.14 -37.54
CA ASN A 2 -50.62 -22.70 -36.26
C ASN A 2 -49.34 -23.51 -35.95
N TYR A 3 -48.14 -22.93 -35.86
CA TYR A 3 -47.73 -21.84 -34.97
C TYR A 3 -46.52 -21.04 -35.51
N LYS A 4 -46.54 -19.71 -35.31
CA LYS A 4 -45.35 -18.84 -35.36
C LYS A 4 -44.54 -19.04 -34.08
N PHE A 5 -43.23 -19.26 -34.18
CA PHE A 5 -42.29 -19.13 -33.06
C PHE A 5 -41.28 -18.02 -33.39
N LEU A 6 -41.41 -16.90 -32.69
CA LEU A 6 -40.34 -15.90 -32.57
C LEU A 6 -39.24 -16.48 -31.68
N VAL A 7 -38.01 -16.51 -32.16
CA VAL A 7 -36.81 -16.75 -31.33
C VAL A 7 -36.22 -15.38 -31.01
N VAL A 8 -36.44 -14.90 -29.79
CA VAL A 8 -35.77 -13.74 -29.21
C VAL A 8 -34.50 -14.25 -28.53
N ILE A 9 -33.33 -13.94 -29.08
CA ILE A 9 -32.04 -14.22 -28.44
C ILE A 9 -31.80 -13.11 -27.40
N GLY A 10 -32.17 -13.38 -26.15
CA GLY A 10 -31.80 -12.57 -25.00
C GLY A 10 -30.39 -12.92 -24.55
N ALA A 11 -29.45 -11.99 -24.75
CA ALA A 11 -28.11 -12.07 -24.17
C ALA A 11 -28.18 -11.78 -22.66
N SER A 12 -28.33 -12.83 -21.85
CA SER A 12 -28.17 -12.73 -20.40
C SER A 12 -26.68 -12.67 -20.05
N LEU A 13 -26.20 -11.46 -19.71
CA LEU A 13 -24.94 -11.28 -18.99
C LEU A 13 -25.04 -11.99 -17.63
N LEU A 14 -24.28 -13.08 -17.49
CA LEU A 14 -23.99 -13.71 -16.19
C LEU A 14 -23.04 -12.81 -15.39
N VAL A 15 -23.61 -11.98 -14.52
CA VAL A 15 -22.89 -11.39 -13.37
C VAL A 15 -23.09 -12.34 -12.20
N ALA A 16 -22.20 -13.31 -12.04
CA ALA A 16 -22.18 -14.18 -10.87
C ALA A 16 -20.73 -14.54 -10.50
N ALA A 17 -20.10 -13.67 -9.70
CA ALA A 17 -18.85 -14.00 -9.01
C ALA A 17 -18.65 -13.16 -7.74
N CYS A 18 -19.63 -13.14 -6.83
CA CYS A 18 -19.39 -12.79 -5.42
C CYS A 18 -20.08 -13.74 -4.43
N LEU A 19 -20.86 -14.72 -4.89
CA LEU A 19 -21.39 -15.79 -4.03
C LEU A 19 -20.55 -17.05 -4.27
N SER A 20 -19.50 -17.21 -3.49
CA SER A 20 -18.90 -18.52 -3.21
C SER A 20 -18.41 -18.50 -1.78
N ASP A 21 -19.28 -18.94 -0.88
CA ASP A 21 -18.95 -19.24 0.51
C ASP A 21 -17.89 -20.36 0.55
N LYS A 22 -16.69 -20.06 1.05
CA LYS A 22 -15.80 -21.08 1.59
C LYS A 22 -15.71 -20.90 3.09
N ASN A 23 -16.54 -21.66 3.81
CA ASN A 23 -16.20 -22.26 5.11
C ASN A 23 -17.29 -23.25 5.53
N THR A 24 -17.05 -24.54 5.30
CA THR A 24 -17.77 -25.63 5.97
C THR A 24 -16.97 -26.07 7.19
N PRO A 25 -17.57 -26.13 8.39
CA PRO A 25 -16.97 -26.77 9.57
C PRO A 25 -17.18 -28.29 9.50
N THR A 26 -16.12 -29.07 9.74
CA THR A 26 -16.18 -30.54 9.94
C THR A 26 -16.43 -30.84 11.43
N PRO A 27 -17.16 -31.92 11.78
CA PRO A 27 -17.83 -32.05 13.07
C PRO A 27 -16.99 -32.71 14.17
N THR A 28 -17.37 -32.39 15.40
CA THR A 28 -16.86 -32.87 16.69
C THR A 28 -17.12 -34.37 16.91
N ALA A 29 -16.15 -35.07 17.51
CA ALA A 29 -16.40 -36.34 18.19
C ALA A 29 -15.71 -36.32 19.58
N SER A 30 -16.47 -36.81 20.55
CA SER A 30 -16.19 -36.90 21.98
C SER A 30 -15.19 -38.02 22.32
N GLY A 31 -14.38 -37.84 23.36
CA GLY A 31 -13.53 -38.90 23.93
C GLY A 31 -12.50 -38.36 24.92
N THR A 32 -12.73 -38.61 26.21
CA THR A 32 -11.83 -38.28 27.34
C THR A 32 -10.83 -39.42 27.56
N GLU A 33 -9.54 -39.14 27.75
CA GLU A 33 -8.66 -39.75 28.78
C GLU A 33 -7.21 -39.18 28.74
N VAL A 34 -6.51 -39.33 29.86
CA VAL A 34 -5.37 -38.54 30.35
C VAL A 34 -4.03 -39.28 30.17
N VAL A 35 -2.91 -38.53 30.05
CA VAL A 35 -1.53 -38.77 30.58
C VAL A 35 -0.38 -38.63 29.55
N SER A 36 0.47 -37.62 29.80
CA SER A 36 1.94 -37.50 29.67
C SER A 36 2.67 -37.81 28.34
N GLY A 37 3.47 -36.85 27.86
CA GLY A 37 4.54 -37.11 26.89
C GLY A 37 5.05 -35.86 26.15
N ASN A 38 6.36 -35.69 26.13
CA ASN A 38 7.13 -34.52 25.68
C ASN A 38 7.37 -34.44 24.15
N SER A 39 7.45 -33.20 23.65
CA SER A 39 8.25 -32.66 22.52
C SER A 39 8.01 -33.03 21.05
N ASN A 40 8.01 -31.95 20.25
CA ASN A 40 8.41 -31.79 18.83
C ASN A 40 7.38 -32.04 17.71
N ASN A 41 6.54 -31.02 17.45
CA ASN A 41 6.14 -30.62 16.10
C ASN A 41 5.63 -29.16 16.09
N GLY A 42 6.35 -28.25 15.43
CA GLY A 42 6.08 -26.81 15.39
C GLY A 42 4.88 -26.46 14.50
N SER A 43 3.68 -26.77 14.98
CA SER A 43 2.42 -26.23 14.44
C SER A 43 2.37 -24.73 14.74
N VAL A 44 2.51 -23.90 13.71
CA VAL A 44 2.27 -22.47 13.81
C VAL A 44 0.80 -22.25 14.14
N THR A 45 0.53 -21.91 15.40
CA THR A 45 -0.74 -21.33 15.82
C THR A 45 -0.90 -19.98 15.14
N LEU A 46 -1.97 -19.85 14.35
CA LEU A 46 -2.47 -18.58 13.83
C LEU A 46 -2.76 -17.63 15.01
N PRO A 47 -2.53 -16.31 14.88
CA PRO A 47 -3.02 -15.36 15.86
C PRO A 47 -4.55 -15.40 15.84
N ASN A 48 -5.10 -16.11 16.83
CA ASN A 48 -6.49 -16.08 17.20
C ASN A 48 -6.83 -14.65 17.60
N SER A 49 -7.75 -14.02 16.87
CA SER A 49 -8.31 -12.71 17.20
C SER A 49 -9.25 -12.83 18.38
N THR A 50 -8.70 -13.08 19.57
CA THR A 50 -9.41 -12.99 20.84
C THR A 50 -8.82 -11.86 21.68
N SER A 51 -9.49 -10.70 21.58
CA SER A 51 -9.69 -9.69 22.62
C SER A 51 -8.43 -9.23 23.40
N THR A 52 -7.91 -8.06 23.10
CA THR A 52 -8.63 -6.81 23.36
C THR A 52 -8.99 -6.05 22.09
N CYS A 53 -10.25 -5.59 22.02
CA CYS A 53 -10.64 -4.58 21.06
C CYS A 53 -10.00 -3.25 21.50
N ASP A 54 -8.69 -3.12 21.27
CA ASP A 54 -7.98 -1.90 21.60
C ASP A 54 -8.48 -0.81 20.66
N THR A 55 -9.31 0.04 21.24
CA THR A 55 -9.95 1.15 20.58
C THR A 55 -9.54 2.46 21.21
N MET A 56 -8.47 2.45 22.02
CA MET A 56 -7.88 3.63 22.62
C MET A 56 -6.95 4.33 21.63
N THR A 57 -6.33 3.58 20.73
CA THR A 57 -5.43 4.10 19.72
C THR A 57 -5.74 3.49 18.36
N ILE A 58 -6.28 4.28 17.44
CA ILE A 58 -6.68 3.82 16.11
C ILE A 58 -5.94 4.60 15.03
N THR A 59 -5.43 3.91 14.02
CA THR A 59 -4.86 4.50 12.80
C THR A 59 -5.42 3.86 11.54
N PHE A 60 -5.32 4.56 10.41
CA PHE A 60 -5.72 3.95 9.14
C PHE A 60 -4.84 2.73 8.82
N ASP A 61 -3.51 2.86 8.89
CA ASP A 61 -2.61 1.81 8.43
C ASP A 61 -2.64 0.52 9.29
N LYS A 62 -2.79 0.66 10.62
CA LYS A 62 -2.66 -0.48 11.54
C LYS A 62 -3.99 -1.05 11.99
N SER A 63 -5.04 -0.25 12.01
CA SER A 63 -6.33 -0.65 12.56
C SER A 63 -7.37 -0.82 11.45
N VAL A 64 -7.50 0.16 10.55
CA VAL A 64 -8.59 0.20 9.55
C VAL A 64 -8.25 -0.55 8.27
N TRP A 65 -7.05 -0.32 7.73
CA TRP A 65 -6.63 -0.91 6.46
C TRP A 65 -6.60 -2.44 6.49
N PRO A 66 -6.11 -3.12 7.55
CA PRO A 66 -6.18 -4.58 7.61
C PRO A 66 -7.61 -5.11 7.53
N ILE A 67 -8.57 -4.41 8.16
CA ILE A 67 -10.00 -4.77 8.11
C ILE A 67 -10.53 -4.65 6.67
N LEU A 68 -10.30 -3.50 6.02
CA LEU A 68 -10.76 -3.25 4.65
C LEU A 68 -10.07 -4.18 3.64
N GLN A 69 -8.77 -4.40 3.82
CA GLN A 69 -7.98 -5.28 2.98
C GLN A 69 -8.53 -6.71 3.04
N TYR A 70 -8.68 -7.26 4.24
CA TYR A 70 -9.11 -8.64 4.43
C TYR A 70 -10.57 -8.87 4.01
N ASN A 71 -11.47 -7.98 4.39
CA ASN A 71 -12.90 -8.21 4.24
C ASN A 71 -13.49 -7.62 2.95
N CYS A 72 -12.80 -6.70 2.27
CA CYS A 72 -13.41 -5.91 1.18
C CYS A 72 -12.61 -5.94 -0.12
N THR A 73 -11.27 -5.83 -0.06
CA THR A 73 -10.48 -5.60 -1.28
C THR A 73 -10.46 -6.79 -2.25
N SER A 74 -10.79 -8.00 -1.81
CA SER A 74 -10.91 -9.17 -2.69
C SER A 74 -11.97 -8.99 -3.79
N CYS A 75 -13.01 -8.19 -3.55
CA CYS A 75 -14.11 -7.93 -4.48
C CYS A 75 -14.30 -6.45 -4.85
N HIS A 76 -13.61 -5.54 -4.15
CA HIS A 76 -13.68 -4.09 -4.33
C HIS A 76 -12.30 -3.49 -4.62
N SER A 77 -11.48 -4.14 -5.45
CA SER A 77 -10.19 -3.60 -5.89
C SER A 77 -9.77 -4.08 -7.27
N GLY A 78 -8.96 -3.28 -7.97
CA GLY A 78 -8.34 -3.67 -9.23
C GLY A 78 -9.36 -4.00 -10.33
N ALA A 79 -9.27 -5.20 -10.91
CA ALA A 79 -10.16 -5.63 -11.99
C ALA A 79 -11.55 -6.11 -11.50
N ILE A 80 -11.72 -6.28 -10.19
CA ILE A 80 -12.99 -6.70 -9.57
C ILE A 80 -13.50 -5.50 -8.76
N ILE A 81 -14.27 -4.64 -9.43
CA ILE A 81 -14.88 -3.44 -8.86
C ILE A 81 -16.37 -3.72 -8.68
N SER A 82 -16.71 -4.59 -7.72
CA SER A 82 -18.10 -5.00 -7.50
C SER A 82 -18.96 -3.78 -7.16
N GLY A 83 -20.07 -3.62 -7.89
CA GLY A 83 -20.97 -2.46 -7.73
C GLY A 83 -20.33 -1.11 -8.06
N GLY A 84 -19.21 -1.08 -8.81
CA GLY A 84 -18.48 0.16 -9.10
C GLY A 84 -17.78 0.76 -7.88
N VAL A 85 -17.61 -0.03 -6.81
CA VAL A 85 -16.93 0.37 -5.59
C VAL A 85 -15.47 -0.09 -5.58
N ASP A 86 -14.56 0.86 -5.43
CA ASP A 86 -13.12 0.62 -5.32
C ASP A 86 -12.60 1.11 -3.96
N LEU A 87 -12.00 0.20 -3.20
CA LEU A 87 -11.46 0.42 -1.86
C LEU A 87 -9.95 0.14 -1.83
N SER A 88 -9.26 0.17 -2.98
CA SER A 88 -7.86 -0.24 -3.10
C SER A 88 -6.85 0.76 -2.52
N THR A 89 -7.27 1.99 -2.24
CA THR A 89 -6.42 3.05 -1.68
C THR A 89 -7.21 3.91 -0.71
N TYR A 90 -6.49 4.64 0.16
CA TYR A 90 -7.09 5.59 1.09
C TYR A 90 -8.03 6.60 0.40
N ASP A 91 -7.58 7.27 -0.67
CA ASP A 91 -8.39 8.29 -1.35
C ASP A 91 -9.73 7.74 -1.85
N LYS A 92 -9.71 6.51 -2.37
CA LYS A 92 -10.92 5.85 -2.86
C LYS A 92 -11.83 5.46 -1.69
N VAL A 93 -11.27 4.92 -0.60
CA VAL A 93 -12.02 4.63 0.65
C VAL A 93 -12.72 5.89 1.18
N ILE A 94 -12.02 7.04 1.22
CA ILE A 94 -12.56 8.30 1.76
C ILE A 94 -13.78 8.80 0.96
N SER A 95 -13.86 8.53 -0.34
CA SER A 95 -15.04 8.89 -1.13
C SER A 95 -16.33 8.24 -0.58
N TYR A 96 -16.24 7.00 -0.09
CA TYR A 96 -17.36 6.24 0.50
C TYR A 96 -17.55 6.52 1.99
N VAL A 97 -16.53 7.02 2.67
CA VAL A 97 -16.66 7.54 4.04
C VAL A 97 -17.46 8.84 4.02
N LYS A 98 -17.10 9.79 3.15
CA LYS A 98 -17.73 11.13 3.07
C LYS A 98 -19.22 11.09 2.73
N ASN A 99 -19.65 10.12 1.92
CA ASN A 99 -21.06 9.96 1.56
C ASN A 99 -21.81 8.94 2.44
N GLY A 100 -21.18 8.46 3.52
CA GLY A 100 -21.78 7.52 4.48
C GLY A 100 -21.93 6.08 4.00
N LYS A 101 -21.65 5.77 2.73
CA LYS A 101 -21.86 4.44 2.14
C LYS A 101 -21.01 3.36 2.80
N LEU A 102 -19.76 3.64 3.15
CA LEU A 102 -18.89 2.65 3.79
C LEU A 102 -19.49 2.19 5.13
N TYR A 103 -19.82 3.15 6.00
CA TYR A 103 -20.31 2.84 7.34
C TYR A 103 -21.74 2.26 7.32
N GLY A 104 -22.61 2.79 6.45
CA GLY A 104 -23.97 2.27 6.27
C GLY A 104 -23.99 0.81 5.77
N ALA A 105 -23.12 0.47 4.81
CA ALA A 105 -23.03 -0.89 4.26
C ALA A 105 -22.52 -1.91 5.29
N ILE A 106 -21.42 -1.62 6.00
CA ILE A 106 -20.84 -2.56 7.00
C ILE A 106 -21.71 -2.72 8.25
N THR A 107 -22.62 -1.77 8.51
CA THR A 107 -23.56 -1.85 9.63
C THR A 107 -24.92 -2.44 9.24
N HIS A 108 -25.13 -2.76 7.95
CA HIS A 108 -26.41 -3.21 7.41
C HIS A 108 -27.55 -2.22 7.72
N ALA A 109 -27.26 -0.91 7.64
CA ALA A 109 -28.25 0.12 7.90
C ALA A 109 -29.35 0.11 6.81
N THR A 110 -30.60 0.38 7.22
CA THR A 110 -31.74 0.48 6.30
C THR A 110 -31.45 1.46 5.16
N GLY A 111 -31.67 1.04 3.91
CA GLY A 111 -31.40 1.84 2.72
C GLY A 111 -29.98 1.70 2.14
N TYR A 112 -29.10 0.90 2.77
CA TYR A 112 -27.78 0.55 2.24
C TYR A 112 -27.74 -0.93 1.83
N SER A 113 -26.99 -1.24 0.77
CA SER A 113 -26.69 -2.64 0.42
C SER A 113 -25.77 -3.25 1.48
N PRO A 114 -26.17 -4.35 2.15
CA PRO A 114 -25.35 -5.00 3.18
C PRO A 114 -24.02 -5.53 2.64
N MET A 115 -22.93 -5.33 3.39
CA MET A 115 -21.59 -5.80 3.07
C MET A 115 -20.85 -6.30 4.32
N PRO A 116 -19.98 -7.34 4.22
CA PRO A 116 -19.42 -7.94 3.00
C PRO A 116 -20.38 -8.85 2.21
N SER A 117 -21.47 -9.31 2.85
CA SER A 117 -22.57 -9.99 2.17
C SER A 117 -23.91 -9.66 2.83
N SER A 118 -25.01 -10.19 2.30
CA SER A 118 -26.35 -10.03 2.88
C SER A 118 -26.54 -10.76 4.22
N THR A 119 -25.75 -11.80 4.48
CA THR A 119 -25.92 -12.71 5.62
C THR A 119 -24.77 -12.66 6.62
N THR A 120 -23.59 -12.19 6.20
CA THR A 120 -22.38 -12.13 7.01
C THR A 120 -21.98 -10.67 7.22
N ARG A 121 -21.76 -10.31 8.47
CA ARG A 121 -21.37 -8.96 8.91
C ARG A 121 -19.96 -9.00 9.51
N LEU A 122 -19.22 -7.90 9.40
CA LEU A 122 -17.98 -7.71 10.16
C LEU A 122 -18.20 -7.94 11.65
N SER A 123 -17.14 -8.31 12.36
CA SER A 123 -17.20 -8.39 13.81
C SER A 123 -17.57 -7.04 14.41
N ASN A 124 -18.24 -7.04 15.58
CA ASN A 124 -18.56 -5.79 16.27
C ASN A 124 -17.30 -4.99 16.63
N CYS A 125 -16.15 -5.65 16.84
CA CYS A 125 -14.90 -4.96 17.10
C CYS A 125 -14.38 -4.23 15.85
N ASP A 126 -14.38 -4.88 14.69
CA ASP A 126 -13.92 -4.27 13.44
C ASP A 126 -14.79 -3.05 13.05
N ILE A 127 -16.10 -3.18 13.23
CA ILE A 127 -17.04 -2.07 13.02
C ILE A 127 -16.74 -0.92 13.99
N ASN A 128 -16.42 -1.21 15.24
CA ASN A 128 -16.08 -0.18 16.24
C ASN A 128 -14.75 0.53 15.92
N ILE A 129 -13.75 -0.19 15.41
CA ILE A 129 -12.49 0.40 14.94
C ILE A 129 -12.75 1.37 13.79
N ILE A 130 -13.51 0.93 12.77
CA ILE A 130 -13.88 1.78 11.62
C ILE A 130 -14.70 2.98 12.09
N LYS A 131 -15.70 2.77 12.97
CA LYS A 131 -16.54 3.84 13.53
C LYS A 131 -15.69 4.92 14.19
N LYS A 132 -14.77 4.52 15.07
CA LYS A 132 -13.93 5.46 15.82
C LYS A 132 -12.96 6.21 14.92
N TRP A 133 -12.39 5.55 13.93
CA TRP A 133 -11.59 6.23 12.90
C TRP A 133 -12.41 7.29 12.14
N ILE A 134 -13.65 6.97 11.72
CA ILE A 134 -14.55 7.94 11.06
C ILE A 134 -14.89 9.11 11.99
N VAL A 135 -15.23 8.85 13.26
CA VAL A 135 -15.50 9.89 14.27
C VAL A 135 -14.28 10.79 14.49
N GLY A 136 -13.06 10.23 14.44
CA GLY A 136 -11.79 10.97 14.49
C GLY A 136 -11.46 11.76 13.22
N SER A 137 -12.44 11.99 12.32
CA SER A 137 -12.25 12.64 11.01
C SER A 137 -11.31 11.87 10.08
N TYR A 138 -11.33 10.53 10.17
CA TYR A 138 -10.75 9.58 9.24
C TYR A 138 -9.32 9.92 8.77
N PRO A 139 -8.36 10.14 9.67
CA PRO A 139 -7.04 10.60 9.26
C PRO A 139 -6.29 9.51 8.48
N SER A 140 -5.51 9.93 7.47
CA SER A 140 -4.67 9.05 6.67
C SER A 140 -3.48 8.54 7.45
N GLY A 141 -2.96 7.38 7.05
CA GLY A 141 -1.69 6.87 7.55
C GLY A 141 -1.74 6.44 9.03
N SER A 142 -0.68 6.75 9.76
CA SER A 142 -0.47 6.35 11.16
C SER A 142 -0.92 7.38 12.20
N VAL A 143 -1.76 8.35 11.82
CA VAL A 143 -2.28 9.36 12.76
C VAL A 143 -3.19 8.70 13.79
N LEU A 144 -2.87 8.91 15.07
CA LEU A 144 -3.58 8.33 16.19
C LEU A 144 -4.89 9.08 16.47
N VAL A 145 -5.98 8.33 16.54
CA VAL A 145 -7.25 8.79 17.11
C VAL A 145 -7.32 8.28 18.56
N ASN A 146 -7.15 9.17 19.54
CA ASN A 146 -7.35 8.88 20.97
C ASN A 146 -8.68 9.47 21.42
N LEU A 147 -9.61 8.60 21.82
CA LEU A 147 -10.95 8.97 22.28
C LEU A 147 -11.18 8.51 23.73
N ASN A 148 -10.22 8.75 24.63
CA ASN A 148 -10.46 8.49 26.05
C ASN A 148 -11.63 9.38 26.53
N PRO A 149 -12.77 8.79 26.98
CA PRO A 149 -14.00 9.52 27.20
C PRO A 149 -14.03 10.11 28.61
N THR A 150 -13.71 11.40 28.73
CA THR A 150 -14.27 12.21 29.81
C THR A 150 -15.34 13.13 29.22
N ASN A 151 -16.58 12.63 29.28
CA ASN A 151 -17.86 13.30 29.06
C ASN A 151 -18.47 13.25 27.62
N PRO A 152 -19.76 12.87 27.47
CA PRO A 152 -20.40 12.60 26.19
C PRO A 152 -21.16 13.83 25.70
N VAL A 153 -20.47 14.89 25.30
CA VAL A 153 -21.07 15.89 24.41
C VAL A 153 -20.00 16.32 23.42
N ASN A 154 -20.29 16.10 22.14
CA ASN A 154 -19.46 16.52 21.03
C ASN A 154 -19.21 18.04 21.10
N PRO A 155 -17.99 18.56 21.28
CA PRO A 155 -17.75 19.98 21.15
C PRO A 155 -17.33 20.29 19.71
N VAL A 156 -18.22 20.95 18.98
CA VAL A 156 -17.80 21.88 17.92
C VAL A 156 -17.06 23.01 18.63
N VAL A 157 -15.75 23.11 18.42
CA VAL A 157 -14.96 24.21 18.98
C VAL A 157 -15.14 25.43 18.07
N THR A 158 -15.98 26.37 18.49
CA THR A 158 -15.93 27.77 18.01
C THR A 158 -14.78 28.49 18.70
N ALA A 159 -13.79 28.94 17.94
CA ALA A 159 -12.64 29.67 18.46
C ALA A 159 -12.99 31.13 18.82
N SER A 160 -12.64 31.55 20.03
CA SER A 160 -12.50 32.95 20.45
C SER A 160 -11.37 33.03 21.50
N PRO A 161 -10.70 34.19 21.63
CA PRO A 161 -9.24 34.28 21.53
C PRO A 161 -8.58 33.99 22.87
N VAL A 162 -7.73 32.96 22.92
CA VAL A 162 -6.87 32.70 24.09
C VAL A 162 -5.48 32.32 23.60
N VAL A 163 -4.53 33.10 24.12
CA VAL A 163 -3.08 32.90 24.32
C VAL A 163 -2.47 31.59 23.78
N PRO A 164 -1.35 31.67 23.03
CA PRO A 164 -0.85 30.55 22.22
C PRO A 164 -0.33 29.39 23.10
N PRO A 165 -0.85 28.16 22.93
CA PRO A 165 -0.20 26.96 23.45
C PRO A 165 1.02 26.61 22.57
N SER A 166 2.12 26.21 23.21
CA SER A 166 3.35 25.80 22.53
C SER A 166 3.12 24.66 21.53
N ASN A 167 3.59 24.87 20.30
CA ASN A 167 3.64 23.92 19.20
C ASN A 167 4.48 22.68 19.55
N THR A 168 3.87 21.59 19.99
CA THR A 168 4.49 20.26 19.91
C THR A 168 3.68 19.38 18.97
N THR A 169 4.03 19.46 17.68
CA THR A 169 3.56 18.51 16.66
C THR A 169 3.93 17.08 17.08
N PRO A 170 3.00 16.11 17.08
CA PRO A 170 3.35 14.72 17.36
C PRO A 170 4.36 14.23 16.32
N THR A 171 5.56 13.92 16.77
CA THR A 171 6.63 13.37 15.93
C THR A 171 6.37 11.88 15.69
N VAL A 172 6.26 11.48 14.42
CA VAL A 172 6.20 10.07 14.04
C VAL A 172 7.60 9.48 14.15
N THR A 173 7.82 8.63 15.15
CA THR A 173 9.07 7.89 15.32
C THR A 173 8.95 6.52 14.65
N CYS A 174 9.79 6.27 13.64
CA CYS A 174 9.89 4.95 13.01
C CYS A 174 10.80 4.03 13.83
N ASP A 175 10.48 2.73 13.87
CA ASP A 175 11.35 1.73 14.48
C ASP A 175 12.55 1.50 13.55
N PRO A 176 13.79 1.81 13.99
CA PRO A 176 14.97 1.66 13.15
C PRO A 176 15.28 0.19 12.83
N ASN A 177 14.72 -0.78 13.56
CA ASN A 177 14.95 -2.20 13.33
C ASN A 177 13.99 -2.79 12.28
N LEU A 178 12.93 -2.08 11.91
CA LEU A 178 11.97 -2.54 10.91
C LEU A 178 12.30 -2.01 9.53
N VAL A 179 12.20 -2.89 8.53
CA VAL A 179 12.17 -2.50 7.13
C VAL A 179 10.72 -2.25 6.75
N TYR A 180 10.41 -1.03 6.33
CA TYR A 180 9.08 -0.64 5.89
C TYR A 180 8.89 -0.92 4.40
N PHE A 181 7.90 -1.74 4.08
CA PHE A 181 7.61 -2.11 2.70
C PHE A 181 7.36 -0.88 1.82
N GLN A 182 6.49 0.03 2.28
CA GLN A 182 6.07 1.19 1.50
C GLN A 182 7.21 2.17 1.21
N GLN A 183 8.08 2.45 2.19
CA GLN A 183 9.16 3.45 2.06
C GLN A 183 10.49 2.89 1.57
N LYS A 184 10.72 1.56 1.67
CA LYS A 184 12.01 0.95 1.31
C LYS A 184 11.88 -0.09 0.21
N VAL A 185 11.06 -1.12 0.41
CA VAL A 185 11.06 -2.29 -0.49
C VAL A 185 10.34 -2.00 -1.79
N LEU A 186 9.15 -1.41 -1.72
CA LEU A 186 8.35 -1.11 -2.90
C LEU A 186 9.09 -0.17 -3.87
N PRO A 187 9.71 0.95 -3.45
CA PRO A 187 10.53 1.78 -4.32
C PRO A 187 11.65 1.03 -5.04
N ILE A 188 12.37 0.15 -4.33
CA ILE A 188 13.44 -0.68 -4.92
C ILE A 188 12.86 -1.56 -6.02
N ILE A 189 11.77 -2.27 -5.75
CA ILE A 189 11.14 -3.18 -6.71
C ILE A 189 10.60 -2.42 -7.92
N ILE A 190 9.93 -1.30 -7.70
CA ILE A 190 9.38 -0.47 -8.77
C ILE A 190 10.51 0.09 -9.65
N SER A 191 11.55 0.68 -9.05
CA SER A 191 12.62 1.34 -9.79
C SER A 191 13.58 0.38 -10.50
N ASN A 192 13.59 -0.91 -10.16
CA ASN A 192 14.56 -1.87 -10.69
C ASN A 192 13.93 -3.08 -11.41
N CYS A 193 12.62 -3.31 -11.27
CA CYS A 193 11.98 -4.53 -11.76
C CYS A 193 10.62 -4.29 -12.43
N ALA A 194 9.78 -3.43 -11.86
CA ALA A 194 8.41 -3.20 -12.35
C ALA A 194 8.32 -2.05 -13.37
N MET A 195 9.12 -2.16 -14.43
CA MET A 195 9.19 -1.22 -15.54
C MET A 195 8.61 -1.81 -16.83
N SER A 196 8.27 -0.94 -17.78
CA SER A 196 7.78 -1.34 -19.11
C SER A 196 8.75 -2.32 -19.79
N GLY A 197 8.23 -3.43 -20.31
CA GLY A 197 9.01 -4.52 -20.90
C GLY A 197 9.58 -5.53 -19.88
N CYS A 198 9.40 -5.31 -18.58
CA CYS A 198 9.85 -6.19 -17.51
C CYS A 198 8.65 -6.69 -16.68
N HIS A 199 8.68 -6.54 -15.35
CA HIS A 199 7.69 -7.11 -14.43
C HIS A 199 6.63 -6.08 -14.00
N ASP A 200 6.24 -5.17 -14.90
CA ASP A 200 5.15 -4.22 -14.66
C ASP A 200 3.76 -4.88 -14.82
N ALA A 201 2.70 -4.09 -14.64
CA ALA A 201 1.32 -4.57 -14.74
C ALA A 201 0.92 -5.01 -16.16
N VAL A 202 1.61 -4.48 -17.18
CA VAL A 202 1.27 -4.72 -18.58
C VAL A 202 2.08 -5.90 -19.12
N SER A 203 3.40 -5.76 -19.15
CA SER A 203 4.34 -6.66 -19.82
C SER A 203 4.45 -8.00 -19.09
N ARG A 204 4.41 -7.97 -17.75
CA ARG A 204 4.41 -9.17 -16.89
C ARG A 204 5.40 -10.22 -17.36
N LYS A 205 6.66 -9.84 -17.60
CA LYS A 205 7.70 -10.72 -18.14
C LYS A 205 7.78 -11.99 -17.30
N ASP A 206 7.78 -13.14 -17.97
CA ASP A 206 7.70 -14.48 -17.39
C ASP A 206 6.45 -14.72 -16.51
N GLY A 207 5.36 -13.99 -16.78
CA GLY A 207 4.12 -14.03 -16.01
C GLY A 207 4.19 -13.32 -14.64
N VAL A 208 5.30 -12.61 -14.35
CA VAL A 208 5.55 -12.01 -13.04
C VAL A 208 5.17 -10.52 -13.06
N GLN A 209 4.34 -10.11 -12.10
CA GLN A 209 3.97 -8.72 -11.84
C GLN A 209 4.54 -8.29 -10.49
N LEU A 210 5.18 -7.12 -10.41
CA LEU A 210 5.84 -6.61 -9.20
C LEU A 210 5.43 -5.17 -8.85
N THR A 211 4.23 -4.75 -9.28
CA THR A 211 3.75 -3.36 -9.12
C THR A 211 3.13 -3.05 -7.75
N ASP A 212 2.76 -4.08 -6.99
CA ASP A 212 2.03 -3.95 -5.73
C ASP A 212 2.31 -5.12 -4.80
N TYR A 213 1.99 -4.93 -3.51
CA TYR A 213 2.24 -5.91 -2.46
C TYR A 213 1.67 -7.30 -2.78
N SER A 214 0.42 -7.37 -3.24
CA SER A 214 -0.27 -8.64 -3.46
C SER A 214 0.42 -9.49 -4.54
N ASN A 215 0.88 -8.83 -5.60
CA ASN A 215 1.59 -9.49 -6.69
C ASN A 215 3.05 -9.80 -6.33
N ILE A 216 3.73 -8.92 -5.60
CA ILE A 216 5.09 -9.17 -5.09
C ILE A 216 5.11 -10.41 -4.18
N MET A 217 4.12 -10.55 -3.31
CA MET A 217 4.05 -11.67 -2.37
C MET A 217 3.89 -13.04 -3.06
N LYS A 218 3.44 -13.10 -4.32
CA LYS A 218 3.41 -14.36 -5.09
C LYS A 218 4.82 -14.93 -5.33
N SER A 219 5.84 -14.09 -5.24
CA SER A 219 7.26 -14.45 -5.40
C SER A 219 8.03 -14.47 -4.07
N VAL A 220 7.34 -14.26 -2.94
CA VAL A 220 7.95 -14.14 -1.61
C VAL A 220 7.33 -15.14 -0.64
N LYS A 221 8.19 -15.84 0.11
CA LYS A 221 7.80 -16.64 1.26
C LYS A 221 8.16 -15.87 2.52
N ALA A 222 7.15 -15.34 3.21
CA ALA A 222 7.34 -14.56 4.44
C ALA A 222 8.18 -15.34 5.47
N GLY A 223 9.13 -14.67 6.10
CA GLY A 223 10.08 -15.24 7.06
C GLY A 223 11.22 -16.04 6.44
N ASP A 224 11.20 -16.32 5.13
CA ASP A 224 12.13 -17.25 4.49
C ASP A 224 12.71 -16.66 3.18
N PRO A 225 13.72 -15.78 3.29
CA PRO A 225 14.36 -15.17 2.12
C PRO A 225 15.02 -16.21 1.22
N ASN A 226 15.62 -17.24 1.81
CA ASN A 226 16.35 -18.27 1.07
C ASN A 226 15.44 -19.16 0.23
N ASN A 227 14.12 -19.19 0.49
CA ASN A 227 13.14 -19.88 -0.35
C ASN A 227 12.20 -18.93 -1.11
N SER A 228 12.44 -17.61 -1.04
CA SER A 228 11.70 -16.63 -1.81
C SER A 228 12.27 -16.50 -3.23
N LYS A 229 11.45 -16.75 -4.26
CA LYS A 229 11.87 -16.62 -5.67
C LYS A 229 12.44 -15.21 -5.95
N LEU A 230 11.77 -14.17 -5.45
CA LEU A 230 12.21 -12.78 -5.57
C LEU A 230 13.67 -12.62 -5.09
N TYR A 231 13.99 -13.10 -3.89
CA TYR A 231 15.32 -12.93 -3.32
C TYR A 231 16.36 -13.79 -4.06
N LYS A 232 16.02 -15.05 -4.39
CA LYS A 232 16.90 -15.93 -5.18
C LYS A 232 17.30 -15.27 -6.49
N SER A 233 16.37 -14.65 -7.21
CA SER A 233 16.64 -14.01 -8.50
C SER A 233 17.59 -12.82 -8.40
N ILE A 234 17.50 -11.99 -7.35
CA ILE A 234 18.35 -10.80 -7.23
C ILE A 234 19.77 -11.09 -6.72
N VAL A 235 20.00 -12.25 -6.08
CA VAL A 235 21.33 -12.63 -5.55
C VAL A 235 22.15 -13.50 -6.50
N ARG A 236 21.58 -13.95 -7.63
CA ARG A 236 22.34 -14.72 -8.62
C ARG A 236 23.50 -13.90 -9.18
N THR A 237 24.53 -14.62 -9.63
CA THR A 237 25.74 -14.06 -10.24
C THR A 237 25.84 -14.31 -11.74
N ASP A 238 24.97 -15.16 -12.29
CA ASP A 238 24.94 -15.50 -13.70
C ASP A 238 24.03 -14.55 -14.51
N ASN A 239 23.80 -14.90 -15.78
CA ASN A 239 22.98 -14.11 -16.70
C ASN A 239 21.48 -14.19 -16.41
N GLU A 240 21.05 -15.05 -15.49
CA GLU A 240 19.66 -15.14 -15.03
C GLU A 240 19.40 -14.25 -13.79
N ARG A 241 20.40 -13.52 -13.30
CA ARG A 241 20.20 -12.55 -12.20
C ARG A 241 19.20 -11.47 -12.58
N MET A 242 18.51 -10.92 -11.58
CA MET A 242 17.63 -9.77 -11.75
C MET A 242 18.19 -8.50 -11.07
N PRO A 243 18.18 -7.34 -11.74
CA PRO A 243 17.84 -7.15 -13.16
C PRO A 243 18.86 -7.82 -14.10
N PRO A 244 18.43 -8.27 -15.30
CA PRO A 244 19.31 -9.00 -16.21
C PRO A 244 20.41 -8.09 -16.79
N PRO A 245 21.60 -8.64 -17.09
CA PRO A 245 22.62 -7.90 -17.84
C PRO A 245 22.03 -7.41 -19.19
N PRO A 246 22.43 -6.22 -19.68
CA PRO A 246 23.54 -5.38 -19.22
C PRO A 246 23.23 -4.45 -18.03
N MET A 247 22.03 -4.49 -17.43
CA MET A 247 21.72 -3.66 -16.28
C MET A 247 22.61 -4.01 -15.09
N SER A 248 23.02 -2.97 -14.34
CA SER A 248 23.78 -3.16 -13.11
C SER A 248 23.00 -4.00 -12.10
N PRO A 249 23.65 -4.92 -11.38
CA PRO A 249 22.99 -5.65 -10.31
C PRO A 249 22.49 -4.70 -9.21
N LEU A 250 21.47 -5.12 -8.45
CA LEU A 250 21.07 -4.39 -7.24
C LEU A 250 22.28 -4.18 -6.31
N SER A 251 22.33 -3.02 -5.66
CA SER A 251 23.30 -2.75 -4.61
C SER A 251 23.14 -3.72 -3.43
N THR A 252 24.22 -3.91 -2.68
CA THR A 252 24.21 -4.73 -1.46
C THR A 252 23.17 -4.23 -0.45
N ASP A 253 23.01 -2.91 -0.29
CA ASP A 253 22.02 -2.32 0.61
C ASP A 253 20.58 -2.65 0.18
N ASN A 254 20.29 -2.56 -1.12
CA ASN A 254 18.96 -2.90 -1.63
C ASN A 254 18.64 -4.39 -1.46
N LYS A 255 19.62 -5.27 -1.72
CA LYS A 255 19.49 -6.71 -1.44
C LYS A 255 19.25 -6.95 0.05
N THR A 256 19.99 -6.27 0.92
CA THR A 256 19.88 -6.40 2.38
C THR A 256 18.52 -5.92 2.89
N ALA A 257 18.00 -4.81 2.37
CA ALA A 257 16.67 -4.31 2.69
C ALA A 257 15.58 -5.33 2.33
N ILE A 258 15.63 -5.90 1.11
CA ILE A 258 14.69 -6.94 0.68
C ILE A 258 14.83 -8.19 1.55
N PHE A 259 16.06 -8.65 1.81
CA PHE A 259 16.31 -9.81 2.68
C PHE A 259 15.70 -9.63 4.07
N ASN A 260 15.99 -8.50 4.71
CA ASN A 260 15.53 -8.20 6.07
C ASN A 260 14.01 -8.06 6.13
N TRP A 261 13.40 -7.37 5.16
CA TRP A 261 11.94 -7.29 5.07
C TRP A 261 11.29 -8.67 4.96
N ILE A 262 11.80 -9.56 4.09
CA ILE A 262 11.29 -10.92 3.98
C ILE A 262 11.46 -11.66 5.32
N LYS A 263 12.65 -11.57 5.92
CA LYS A 263 12.97 -12.19 7.21
C LYS A 263 12.05 -11.69 8.34
N GLN A 264 11.63 -10.43 8.29
CA GLN A 264 10.70 -9.79 9.23
C GLN A 264 9.22 -10.14 8.97
N GLY A 265 8.95 -11.15 8.15
CA GLY A 265 7.58 -11.59 7.84
C GLY A 265 6.96 -10.90 6.64
N ALA A 266 7.74 -10.16 5.85
CA ALA A 266 7.30 -9.53 4.61
C ALA A 266 6.04 -8.67 4.77
N LEU A 267 5.94 -7.90 5.85
CA LEU A 267 4.75 -7.13 6.19
C LEU A 267 4.48 -6.02 5.17
N ASN A 268 3.21 -5.71 4.91
CA ASN A 268 2.82 -4.50 4.17
C ASN A 268 2.78 -3.28 5.10
N ASN A 269 3.91 -3.01 5.77
CA ASN A 269 4.04 -1.96 6.78
C ASN A 269 4.50 -0.63 6.16
N SER A 270 4.18 0.46 6.84
CA SER A 270 4.53 1.83 6.47
C SER A 270 5.01 2.58 7.70
N CYS A 271 6.04 3.38 7.54
CA CYS A 271 6.35 4.48 8.45
C CYS A 271 7.00 5.59 7.65
N ASP A 272 6.26 6.67 7.52
CA ASP A 272 6.73 7.87 6.85
C ASP A 272 6.81 9.01 7.85
N ALA A 273 7.95 9.09 8.54
CA ALA A 273 8.25 10.22 9.42
C ALA A 273 8.23 11.56 8.67
N SER A 274 8.46 11.53 7.34
CA SER A 274 8.41 12.72 6.49
C SER A 274 7.00 13.13 6.10
N ALA A 275 6.01 12.23 6.04
CA ALA A 275 4.62 12.59 5.73
C ALA A 275 3.95 13.40 6.86
N SER A 276 4.26 13.11 8.12
CA SER A 276 3.73 13.87 9.27
C SER A 276 4.29 15.29 9.40
N ASN A 277 5.47 15.53 8.82
CA ASN A 277 6.17 16.81 8.85
C ASN A 277 6.82 17.04 7.48
N CYS A 278 6.01 17.07 6.43
CA CYS A 278 6.54 17.19 5.07
C CYS A 278 7.26 18.51 4.92
N ASN A 279 8.59 18.48 5.06
CA ASN A 279 9.40 19.67 5.02
C ASN A 279 9.69 20.00 3.56
N THR A 280 9.00 21.03 3.09
CA THR A 280 9.17 21.65 1.77
C THR A 280 9.98 22.94 1.82
N THR A 281 10.45 23.33 3.00
CA THR A 281 11.31 24.51 3.20
C THR A 281 12.77 24.11 3.14
N ASN A 282 13.60 24.95 2.51
CA ASN A 282 15.05 24.73 2.39
C ASN A 282 15.45 23.34 1.89
N VAL A 283 14.64 22.74 1.01
CA VAL A 283 14.92 21.44 0.40
C VAL A 283 16.23 21.55 -0.40
N SER A 284 17.23 20.74 -0.03
CA SER A 284 18.55 20.76 -0.66
C SER A 284 18.71 19.64 -1.68
N PHE A 285 19.52 19.88 -2.71
CA PHE A 285 19.81 18.86 -3.71
C PHE A 285 20.57 17.68 -3.09
N SER A 286 21.67 17.96 -2.38
CA SER A 286 22.61 16.96 -1.87
C SER A 286 22.01 16.04 -0.80
N THR A 287 21.05 16.53 -0.02
CA THR A 287 20.49 15.77 1.12
C THR A 287 19.15 15.15 0.81
N THR A 288 18.24 15.88 0.18
CA THR A 288 16.84 15.48 0.02
C THR A 288 16.58 14.97 -1.38
N ILE A 289 16.82 15.80 -2.40
CA ILE A 289 16.48 15.43 -3.79
C ILE A 289 17.31 14.27 -4.29
N GLN A 290 18.62 14.25 -4.03
CA GLN A 290 19.48 13.14 -4.44
C GLN A 290 19.04 11.82 -3.79
N ALA A 291 18.58 11.85 -2.53
CA ALA A 291 18.06 10.65 -1.86
C ALA A 291 16.78 10.13 -2.51
N ILE A 292 15.86 11.02 -2.88
CA ILE A 292 14.62 10.67 -3.60
C ILE A 292 14.96 10.06 -4.97
N LEU A 293 15.83 10.71 -5.75
CA LEU A 293 16.24 10.25 -7.08
C LEU A 293 16.95 8.90 -7.02
N ARG A 294 17.87 8.72 -6.05
CA ARG A 294 18.59 7.46 -5.86
C ARG A 294 17.64 6.31 -5.51
N THR A 295 16.63 6.58 -4.69
CA THR A 295 15.70 5.56 -4.20
C THR A 295 14.67 5.18 -5.26
N ASN A 296 14.13 6.17 -5.98
CA ASN A 296 12.94 5.99 -6.80
C ASN A 296 13.21 5.99 -8.32
N CYS A 297 14.38 6.46 -8.76
CA CYS A 297 14.61 6.74 -10.19
C CYS A 297 15.88 6.09 -10.75
N GLN A 298 16.98 6.12 -10.00
CA GLN A 298 18.30 5.71 -10.50
C GLN A 298 18.41 4.21 -10.82
N GLY A 299 17.47 3.36 -10.40
CA GLY A 299 17.46 1.96 -10.83
C GLY A 299 17.33 1.78 -12.36
N CYS A 300 16.70 2.75 -13.04
CA CYS A 300 16.58 2.79 -14.51
C CYS A 300 17.31 3.98 -15.14
N HIS A 301 17.41 5.08 -14.40
CA HIS A 301 17.96 6.36 -14.86
C HIS A 301 19.37 6.61 -14.30
N SER A 302 20.22 5.57 -14.28
CA SER A 302 21.65 5.71 -13.97
C SER A 302 22.47 4.60 -14.65
N GLY A 303 23.81 4.70 -14.57
CA GLY A 303 24.73 3.65 -15.02
C GLY A 303 25.03 3.64 -16.52
N ALA A 304 25.56 2.51 -17.01
CA ALA A 304 26.04 2.37 -18.39
C ALA A 304 24.91 2.27 -19.43
N VAL A 305 23.72 1.82 -19.01
CA VAL A 305 22.52 1.72 -19.87
C VAL A 305 21.41 2.53 -19.21
N VAL A 306 21.30 3.79 -19.61
CA VAL A 306 20.30 4.73 -19.08
C VAL A 306 19.01 4.66 -19.89
N SER A 307 17.90 4.46 -19.19
CA SER A 307 16.57 4.46 -19.82
C SER A 307 16.29 5.81 -20.49
N ALA A 308 15.90 5.76 -21.77
CA ALA A 308 15.63 6.93 -22.61
C ALA A 308 16.80 7.94 -22.71
N GLY A 309 18.05 7.53 -22.45
CA GLY A 309 19.19 8.44 -22.44
C GLY A 309 19.21 9.40 -21.25
N ILE A 310 18.40 9.16 -20.22
CA ILE A 310 18.25 10.03 -19.06
C ILE A 310 19.05 9.47 -17.88
N ASP A 311 20.04 10.25 -17.44
CA ASP A 311 20.83 10.00 -16.23
C ASP A 311 20.41 10.98 -15.12
N LEU A 312 20.13 10.47 -13.93
CA LEU A 312 19.74 11.22 -12.74
C LEU A 312 20.76 11.07 -11.59
N SER A 313 21.99 10.62 -11.89
CA SER A 313 23.04 10.39 -10.89
C SER A 313 23.81 11.65 -10.47
N THR A 314 23.87 12.67 -11.32
CA THR A 314 24.61 13.92 -11.06
C THR A 314 23.72 15.15 -11.18
N TYR A 315 24.02 16.21 -10.42
CA TYR A 315 23.28 17.49 -10.50
C TYR A 315 23.18 18.01 -11.94
N THR A 316 24.29 18.02 -12.67
CA THR A 316 24.34 18.50 -14.07
C THR A 316 23.40 17.72 -14.97
N ASN A 317 23.28 16.40 -14.79
CA ASN A 317 22.38 15.58 -15.60
C ASN A 317 20.91 15.73 -15.15
N VAL A 318 20.67 15.84 -13.85
CA VAL A 318 19.33 16.13 -13.30
C VAL A 318 18.80 17.47 -13.85
N MET A 319 19.62 18.50 -13.90
CA MET A 319 19.20 19.81 -14.39
C MET A 319 18.75 19.81 -15.86
N LYS A 320 19.26 18.92 -16.71
CA LYS A 320 18.78 18.76 -18.09
C LYS A 320 17.31 18.31 -18.15
N VAL A 321 16.86 17.56 -17.13
CA VAL A 321 15.50 17.01 -17.02
C VAL A 321 14.58 17.97 -16.24
N VAL A 322 15.15 18.80 -15.37
CA VAL A 322 14.43 19.89 -14.70
C VAL A 322 14.08 21.00 -15.70
N THR A 323 15.05 21.46 -16.51
CA THR A 323 14.86 22.61 -17.40
C THR A 323 13.84 22.38 -18.52
N ASN A 324 13.67 21.12 -18.95
CA ASN A 324 12.63 20.76 -19.93
C ASN A 324 11.29 20.32 -19.27
N GLY A 325 11.15 20.53 -17.95
CA GLY A 325 9.92 20.23 -17.19
C GLY A 325 9.64 18.76 -16.96
N LYS A 326 10.45 17.84 -17.52
CA LYS A 326 10.16 16.39 -17.48
C LYS A 326 10.25 15.83 -16.06
N LEU A 327 11.13 16.33 -15.20
CA LEU A 327 11.27 15.76 -13.85
C LEU A 327 9.96 15.87 -13.08
N TYR A 328 9.46 17.10 -12.88
CA TYR A 328 8.21 17.32 -12.16
C TYR A 328 7.00 16.76 -12.93
N GLY A 329 6.92 16.99 -14.24
CA GLY A 329 5.81 16.50 -15.06
C GLY A 329 5.65 14.98 -15.00
N SER A 330 6.75 14.23 -15.03
CA SER A 330 6.73 12.77 -14.99
C SER A 330 6.40 12.21 -13.61
N VAL A 331 6.96 12.77 -12.52
CA VAL A 331 6.67 12.28 -11.15
C VAL A 331 5.29 12.70 -10.66
N ASN A 332 4.76 13.83 -11.14
CA ASN A 332 3.40 14.27 -10.85
C ASN A 332 2.34 13.52 -11.69
N HIS A 333 2.77 12.78 -12.73
CA HIS A 333 1.92 12.20 -13.77
C HIS A 333 1.05 13.26 -14.45
N SER A 334 1.65 14.39 -14.80
CA SER A 334 0.97 15.45 -15.53
C SER A 334 0.66 15.00 -16.96
N THR A 335 -0.46 15.47 -17.52
CA THR A 335 -0.82 15.22 -18.92
C THR A 335 0.31 15.65 -19.88
N GLY A 336 0.63 14.80 -20.85
CA GLY A 336 1.71 15.04 -21.82
C GLY A 336 3.09 14.56 -21.38
N PHE A 337 3.24 14.03 -20.16
CA PHE A 337 4.48 13.42 -19.67
C PHE A 337 4.32 11.90 -19.51
N ILE A 338 5.44 11.17 -19.62
CA ILE A 338 5.47 9.73 -19.35
C ILE A 338 5.43 9.55 -17.82
N PRO A 339 4.43 8.87 -17.25
CA PRO A 339 4.34 8.65 -15.82
C PRO A 339 5.55 7.89 -15.26
N MET A 340 6.14 8.42 -14.20
CA MET A 340 7.27 7.79 -13.50
C MET A 340 6.96 7.63 -11.99
N PRO A 341 7.50 6.59 -11.32
CA PRO A 341 8.41 5.57 -11.86
C PRO A 341 7.76 4.59 -12.85
N ASN A 342 6.43 4.44 -12.82
CA ASN A 342 5.67 3.76 -13.86
C ASN A 342 4.24 4.33 -13.95
N ALA A 343 3.41 3.74 -14.82
CA ALA A 343 2.05 4.19 -15.09
C ALA A 343 1.04 3.95 -13.94
N SER A 344 1.29 2.98 -13.06
CA SER A 344 0.34 2.57 -12.01
C SER A 344 0.70 3.10 -10.62
N THR A 345 1.95 3.51 -10.41
CA THR A 345 2.48 3.84 -9.08
C THR A 345 3.23 5.16 -9.12
N LYS A 346 2.92 6.05 -8.17
CA LYS A 346 3.62 7.31 -7.91
C LYS A 346 4.57 7.16 -6.72
N ILE A 347 5.60 7.99 -6.67
CA ILE A 347 6.31 8.28 -5.42
C ILE A 347 5.37 9.01 -4.44
N SER A 348 5.75 9.15 -3.18
CA SER A 348 4.86 9.77 -2.18
C SER A 348 4.53 11.22 -2.52
N SER A 349 3.36 11.70 -2.06
CA SER A 349 2.95 13.10 -2.23
C SER A 349 3.94 14.08 -1.59
N CYS A 350 4.59 13.70 -0.49
CA CYS A 350 5.61 14.52 0.14
C CYS A 350 6.87 14.62 -0.75
N GLU A 351 7.37 13.51 -1.29
CA GLU A 351 8.52 13.53 -2.20
C GLU A 351 8.24 14.36 -3.47
N ILE A 352 7.04 14.26 -4.05
CA ILE A 352 6.61 15.12 -5.17
C ILE A 352 6.63 16.59 -4.75
N SER A 353 6.14 16.91 -3.55
CA SER A 353 6.12 18.28 -3.01
C SER A 353 7.53 18.81 -2.76
N GLN A 354 8.44 17.99 -2.24
CA GLN A 354 9.85 18.36 -2.04
C GLN A 354 10.57 18.62 -3.36
N ILE A 355 10.36 17.77 -4.37
CA ILE A 355 10.87 18.01 -5.73
C ILE A 355 10.34 19.33 -6.28
N LYS A 356 9.03 19.58 -6.14
CA LYS A 356 8.40 20.82 -6.61
C LYS A 356 9.00 22.05 -5.90
N SER A 357 9.07 22.04 -4.58
CA SER A 357 9.57 23.18 -3.81
C SER A 357 11.03 23.48 -4.09
N TRP A 358 11.86 22.44 -4.28
CA TRP A 358 13.25 22.63 -4.71
C TRP A 358 13.34 23.26 -6.11
N ILE A 359 12.52 22.80 -7.08
CA ILE A 359 12.47 23.40 -8.43
C ILE A 359 12.01 24.85 -8.38
N ASP A 360 10.91 25.13 -7.66
CA ASP A 360 10.35 26.48 -7.51
C ASP A 360 11.34 27.44 -6.83
N ALA A 361 12.20 26.93 -5.94
CA ALA A 361 13.28 27.69 -5.30
C ALA A 361 14.54 27.87 -6.18
N GLY A 362 14.47 27.51 -7.46
CA GLY A 362 15.54 27.66 -8.44
C GLY A 362 16.46 26.45 -8.59
N ALA A 363 16.04 25.27 -8.10
CA ALA A 363 16.72 23.99 -8.26
C ALA A 363 18.22 24.03 -7.86
N LYS A 364 18.54 24.66 -6.73
CA LYS A 364 19.93 24.93 -6.31
C LYS A 364 20.74 23.65 -6.09
N ASN A 365 22.04 23.70 -6.42
CA ASN A 365 23.01 22.65 -6.08
C ASN A 365 23.59 22.90 -4.67
N ASN A 366 22.88 22.48 -3.63
CA ASN A 366 23.23 22.77 -2.23
C ASN A 366 23.06 21.59 -1.28
#